data_AF-A0A831UI09-F1
#
_entry.id   AF-A0A831UI09-F1
#
_cell.length_a   1.000
_cell.length_b   1.000
_cell.length_c   1.000
_cell.angle_alpha   90.00
_cell.angle_beta   90.00
_cell.angle_gamma   90.00
#
_symmetry.space_group_name_H-M   'P 1'
#
loop_
_entity.id
_entity.type
_entity.pdbx_description
1 polymer ?
#
loop_
_entity_poly.entity_id
_entity_poly.type
_entity_poly.pdbx_seq_one_letter_code
_entity_poly.pdbx_strand_id
1 'polypeptide(L)'
;MIGKTAIPQQGRILLQAPNGKVYGVIENRTLKKRVVGTKHFLRKPPAIAIDADLFQRYRAEFDTIEVQDVETGAVYRLSARQFESWCWELERGYGKQYAVLLSRWAVQKPNDPQLVLEV
;
A
#
# COMPACT_ATOMS: atom_id res chain seq x y z
N MET A 1 29.90 10.91 -18.59
CA MET A 1 29.28 11.40 -17.34
C MET A 1 27.88 10.84 -17.26
N ILE A 2 27.66 9.77 -16.49
CA ILE A 2 26.32 9.22 -16.25
C ILE A 2 25.90 9.77 -14.88
N GLY A 3 24.97 10.72 -14.89
CA GLY A 3 24.44 11.31 -13.68
C GLY A 3 23.86 10.21 -12.80
N LYS A 4 24.45 10.00 -11.62
CA LYS A 4 23.77 9.31 -10.53
C LYS A 4 22.55 10.14 -10.20
N THR A 5 21.37 9.73 -10.66
CA THR A 5 20.11 10.24 -10.14
C THR A 5 20.12 9.93 -8.65
N ALA A 6 20.50 10.91 -7.85
CA ALA A 6 20.35 10.86 -6.42
C ALA A 6 18.86 10.78 -6.16
N ILE A 7 18.35 9.56 -5.95
CA ILE A 7 17.02 9.36 -5.39
C ILE A 7 17.09 10.08 -4.04
N PRO A 8 16.32 11.17 -3.81
CA PRO A 8 16.34 11.81 -2.53
C PRO A 8 15.97 10.74 -1.49
N GLN A 9 16.86 10.52 -0.52
CA GLN A 9 16.52 9.74 0.68
C GLN A 9 15.51 10.56 1.48
N GLN A 10 14.27 10.58 1.00
CA GLN A 10 13.17 11.31 1.60
C GLN A 10 12.81 10.64 2.92
N GLY A 11 12.77 11.46 3.97
CA GLY A 11 12.54 11.04 5.34
C GLY A 11 11.24 10.26 5.55
N ARG A 12 11.16 9.60 6.70
CA ARG A 12 10.00 8.79 7.10
C ARG A 12 8.79 9.69 7.40
N ILE A 13 7.72 9.58 6.62
CA ILE A 13 6.47 10.31 6.84
C ILE A 13 5.49 9.39 7.58
N LEU A 14 5.02 9.80 8.76
CA LEU A 14 3.99 9.08 9.49
C LEU A 14 2.59 9.49 9.02
N LEU A 15 1.75 8.48 8.77
CA LEU A 15 0.35 8.70 8.42
C LEU A 15 -0.47 8.65 9.70
N GLN A 16 -0.82 9.81 10.24
CA GLN A 16 -1.49 9.94 11.54
C GLN A 16 -2.88 10.56 11.40
N ALA A 17 -3.85 10.06 12.17
CA ALA A 17 -5.10 10.78 12.41
C ALA A 17 -4.89 11.96 13.35
N PRO A 18 -5.84 12.91 13.40
CA PRO A 18 -5.84 13.99 14.39
C PRO A 18 -5.74 13.50 15.84
N ASN A 19 -6.19 12.27 16.14
CA ASN A 19 -6.10 11.66 17.46
C ASN A 19 -4.76 10.96 17.75
N GLY A 20 -3.75 11.11 16.88
CA GLY A 20 -2.42 10.51 17.02
C GLY A 20 -2.31 9.05 16.58
N LYS A 21 -3.41 8.39 16.16
CA LYS A 21 -3.37 7.01 15.66
C LYS A 21 -2.58 6.94 14.36
N VAL A 22 -1.55 6.10 14.33
CA VAL A 22 -0.74 5.83 13.13
C VAL A 22 -1.41 4.74 12.27
N TYR A 23 -1.62 5.02 10.99
CA TYR A 23 -2.23 4.10 10.01
C TYR A 23 -1.23 3.47 9.04
N GLY A 24 -0.01 3.98 9.02
CA GLY A 24 1.03 3.58 8.09
C GLY A 24 2.18 4.56 8.08
N VAL A 25 3.11 4.30 7.17
CA VAL A 25 4.31 5.11 6.97
C VAL A 25 4.59 5.20 5.49
N ILE A 26 5.11 6.33 5.04
CA ILE A 26 5.76 6.42 3.74
C ILE A 26 7.27 6.46 3.99
N GLU A 27 7.98 5.52 3.36
CA GLU A 27 9.42 5.37 3.47
C GLU A 27 9.96 4.86 2.14
N ASN A 28 11.05 5.45 1.64
CA ASN A 28 11.64 5.09 0.34
C ASN A 28 10.60 5.10 -0.79
N ARG A 29 9.76 6.14 -0.83
CA ARG A 29 8.66 6.30 -1.80
C ARG A 29 7.67 5.13 -1.81
N THR A 30 7.57 4.41 -0.70
CA THR A 30 6.62 3.30 -0.51
C THR A 30 5.67 3.61 0.62
N LEU A 31 4.37 3.66 0.32
CA LEU A 31 3.31 3.66 1.30
C LEU A 31 3.19 2.27 1.92
N LYS A 32 3.61 2.11 3.18
CA LYS A 32 3.55 0.85 3.93
C LYS A 32 2.41 0.89 4.95
N LYS A 33 1.51 -0.09 4.89
CA LYS A 33 0.44 -0.29 5.86
C LYS A 33 0.50 -1.70 6.44
N ARG A 34 0.27 -1.81 7.75
CA ARG A 34 0.11 -3.09 8.44
C ARG A 34 -1.36 -3.24 8.82
N VAL A 35 -2.00 -4.30 8.37
CA VAL A 35 -3.45 -4.51 8.53
C VAL A 35 -3.75 -5.92 8.99
N VAL A 36 -4.92 -6.10 9.57
CA VAL A 36 -5.48 -7.41 9.94
C VAL A 36 -6.41 -7.84 8.80
N GLY A 37 -5.99 -8.79 7.96
CA GLY A 37 -6.68 -9.16 6.72
C GLY A 37 -8.16 -9.52 6.92
N THR A 38 -8.48 -10.30 7.96
CA THR A 38 -9.86 -10.71 8.28
C THR A 38 -10.80 -9.56 8.58
N LYS A 39 -10.25 -8.40 9.00
CA LYS A 39 -10.98 -7.18 9.37
C LYS A 39 -10.94 -6.11 8.27
N HIS A 40 -9.84 -5.98 7.54
CA HIS A 40 -9.58 -4.84 6.66
C HIS A 40 -9.73 -5.15 5.16
N PHE A 41 -9.68 -6.42 4.76
CA PHE A 41 -9.91 -6.78 3.36
C PHE A 41 -11.41 -6.91 3.09
N LEU A 42 -11.85 -6.38 1.95
CA LEU A 42 -13.22 -6.58 1.48
C LEU A 42 -13.39 -8.06 1.13
N ARG A 43 -14.58 -8.61 1.39
CA ARG A 43 -14.91 -10.02 1.08
C ARG A 43 -15.56 -10.20 -0.28
N LYS A 44 -16.39 -9.23 -0.71
CA LYS A 44 -17.17 -9.30 -1.95
C LYS A 44 -17.22 -7.91 -2.65
N PRO A 45 -16.48 -7.73 -3.75
CA PRO A 45 -15.39 -8.61 -4.22
C PRO A 45 -14.18 -8.56 -3.26
N PRO A 46 -13.30 -9.59 -3.26
CA PRO A 46 -12.05 -9.56 -2.52
C PRO A 46 -11.16 -8.38 -2.95
N ALA A 47 -10.81 -7.49 -2.02
CA ALA A 47 -10.09 -6.26 -2.34
C ALA A 47 -9.38 -5.64 -1.13
N ILE A 48 -8.41 -4.78 -1.43
CA ILE A 48 -7.76 -3.90 -0.46
C ILE A 48 -8.27 -2.48 -0.71
N ALA A 49 -8.73 -1.81 0.34
CA ALA A 49 -9.19 -0.44 0.31
C ALA A 49 -8.20 0.51 1.02
N ILE A 50 -8.02 1.68 0.43
CA ILE A 50 -7.23 2.78 1.00
C ILE A 50 -8.14 4.00 1.11
N ASP A 51 -8.06 4.68 2.24
CA ASP A 51 -8.76 5.95 2.47
C ASP A 51 -8.41 6.96 1.37
N ALA A 52 -9.44 7.56 0.76
CA ALA A 52 -9.27 8.41 -0.41
C ALA A 52 -8.54 9.71 -0.07
N ASP A 53 -8.84 10.31 1.09
CA ASP A 53 -8.23 11.56 1.52
C ASP A 53 -6.74 11.37 1.83
N LEU A 54 -6.40 10.29 2.53
CA LEU A 54 -5.01 9.89 2.77
C LEU A 54 -4.29 9.64 1.45
N PHE A 55 -4.92 8.89 0.53
CA PHE A 55 -4.30 8.60 -0.76
C PHE A 55 -3.98 9.89 -1.53
N GLN A 56 -4.97 10.78 -1.69
CA GLN A 56 -4.80 12.04 -2.42
C GLN A 56 -3.80 12.97 -1.74
N ARG A 57 -3.88 13.11 -0.41
CA ARG A 57 -3.00 13.99 0.38
C ARG A 57 -1.53 13.65 0.23
N TYR A 58 -1.20 12.35 0.21
CA TYR A 58 0.18 11.88 0.18
C TYR A 58 0.63 11.35 -1.18
N ARG A 59 -0.19 11.50 -2.23
CA ARG A 59 0.02 10.83 -3.50
C ARG A 59 1.40 11.08 -4.12
N ALA A 60 1.90 12.32 -4.03
CA ALA A 60 3.20 12.70 -4.60
C ALA A 60 4.40 12.07 -3.88
N GLU A 61 4.20 11.57 -2.65
CA GLU A 61 5.27 11.09 -1.76
C GLU A 61 5.62 9.61 -1.97
N PHE A 62 4.82 8.86 -2.73
CA PHE A 62 5.05 7.44 -2.96
C PHE A 62 4.73 6.99 -4.40
N ASP A 63 5.48 5.99 -4.85
CA ASP A 63 5.28 5.31 -6.13
C ASP A 63 4.76 3.88 -5.95
N THR A 64 4.96 3.32 -4.76
CA THR A 64 4.59 1.94 -4.43
C THR A 64 3.70 1.91 -3.21
N ILE A 65 2.74 0.99 -3.20
CA ILE A 65 1.89 0.68 -2.08
C ILE A 65 2.21 -0.74 -1.62
N GLU A 66 2.49 -0.90 -0.34
CA GLU A 66 2.76 -2.15 0.32
C GLU A 66 1.78 -2.33 1.49
N VAL A 67 1.03 -3.41 1.47
CA VAL A 67 0.13 -3.79 2.55
C VAL A 67 0.56 -5.14 3.10
N GLN A 68 0.97 -5.17 4.36
CA GLN A 68 1.26 -6.40 5.07
C GLN A 68 0.03 -6.83 5.86
N ASP A 69 -0.46 -8.04 5.59
CA ASP A 69 -1.40 -8.72 6.48
C ASP A 69 -0.65 -9.32 7.67
N VAL A 70 -0.89 -8.79 8.85
CA VAL A 70 -0.19 -9.22 10.07
C VAL A 70 -0.64 -10.58 10.58
N GLU A 71 -1.79 -11.10 10.12
CA GLU A 71 -2.28 -12.42 10.50
C GLU A 71 -1.57 -13.53 9.73
N THR A 72 -1.34 -13.32 8.42
CA THR A 72 -0.74 -14.34 7.54
C THR A 72 0.73 -14.07 7.21
N GLY A 73 1.21 -12.86 7.47
CA GLY A 73 2.52 -12.38 7.03
C GLY A 73 2.61 -12.07 5.54
N ALA A 74 1.53 -12.25 4.78
CA ALA A 74 1.53 -11.97 3.34
C ALA A 74 1.70 -10.47 3.06
N VAL A 75 2.51 -10.15 2.05
CA VAL A 75 2.77 -8.78 1.61
C VAL A 75 2.21 -8.58 0.21
N TYR A 76 1.32 -7.60 0.10
CA TYR A 76 0.65 -7.21 -1.13
C TYR A 76 1.29 -5.92 -1.65
N ARG A 77 1.73 -5.93 -2.90
CA ARG A 77 2.36 -4.77 -3.55
C ARG A 77 1.64 -4.37 -4.83
N LEU A 78 1.54 -3.06 -5.04
CA LEU A 78 1.02 -2.46 -6.25
C LEU A 78 1.64 -1.08 -6.47
N SER A 79 1.90 -0.68 -7.72
CA SER A 79 2.32 0.69 -7.99
C SER A 79 1.16 1.68 -7.77
N ALA A 80 1.47 2.89 -7.30
CA ALA A 80 0.48 3.95 -7.10
C ALA A 80 -0.26 4.30 -8.40
N ARG A 81 0.45 4.28 -9.54
CA ARG A 81 -0.14 4.52 -10.87
C ARG A 81 -1.16 3.45 -11.27
N GLN A 82 -0.85 2.18 -11.06
CA GLN A 82 -1.80 1.09 -11.33
C GLN A 82 -2.98 1.15 -10.36
N PHE A 83 -2.73 1.49 -9.09
CA PHE A 83 -3.79 1.70 -8.12
C PHE A 83 -4.78 2.75 -8.60
N GLU A 84 -4.32 3.93 -9.03
CA GLU A 84 -5.18 4.99 -9.60
C GLU A 84 -5.96 4.52 -10.82
N SER A 85 -5.33 3.72 -11.68
CA SER A 85 -5.95 3.26 -12.93
C SER A 85 -7.01 2.17 -12.72
N TRP A 86 -6.89 1.38 -11.66
CA TRP A 86 -7.74 0.20 -11.43
C TRP A 86 -8.69 0.35 -10.25
N CYS A 87 -8.53 1.40 -9.44
CA CYS A 87 -9.39 1.56 -8.28
C CYS A 87 -10.81 1.91 -8.68
N TRP A 88 -11.76 1.48 -7.86
CA TRP A 88 -13.10 2.04 -7.84
C TRP A 88 -13.36 2.69 -6.48
N GLU A 89 -14.30 3.62 -6.47
CA GLU A 89 -14.70 4.32 -5.26
C GLU A 89 -15.69 3.49 -4.44
N LEU A 90 -15.52 3.52 -3.13
CA LEU A 90 -16.37 2.85 -2.17
C LEU A 90 -16.68 3.81 -1.02
N GLU A 91 -17.95 3.90 -0.63
CA GLU A 91 -18.38 4.62 0.57
C GLU A 91 -19.36 3.74 1.35
N ARG A 92 -18.94 3.23 2.51
CA ARG A 92 -19.72 2.31 3.36
C ARG A 92 -19.78 2.77 4.82
N GLY A 93 -19.88 4.08 5.04
CA GLY A 93 -19.95 4.69 6.38
C GLY A 93 -18.61 4.89 7.09
N TYR A 94 -17.48 4.66 6.41
CA TYR A 94 -16.12 4.86 6.92
C TYR A 94 -15.36 5.97 6.17
N GLY A 95 -16.09 6.85 5.48
CA GLY A 95 -15.53 7.80 4.52
C GLY A 95 -15.32 7.18 3.14
N LYS A 96 -14.87 8.02 2.21
CA LYS A 96 -14.58 7.64 0.82
C LYS A 96 -13.29 6.82 0.76
N GLN A 97 -13.33 5.72 0.04
CA GLN A 97 -12.20 4.81 -0.13
C GLN A 97 -11.99 4.47 -1.60
N TYR A 98 -10.73 4.24 -1.96
CA TYR A 98 -10.35 3.64 -3.23
C TYR A 98 -10.02 2.18 -2.99
N ALA A 99 -10.68 1.27 -3.71
CA ALA A 99 -10.48 -0.16 -3.57
C ALA A 99 -9.92 -0.76 -4.86
N VAL A 100 -9.01 -1.73 -4.73
CA VAL A 100 -8.46 -2.51 -5.85
C VAL A 100 -8.60 -4.00 -5.54
N LEU A 101 -9.07 -4.76 -6.52
CA LEU A 101 -9.27 -6.21 -6.42
C LEU A 101 -7.98 -6.91 -5.98
N LEU A 102 -8.10 -7.86 -5.06
CA LEU A 102 -6.95 -8.57 -4.50
C LEU A 102 -6.13 -9.29 -5.57
N SER A 103 -6.79 -9.77 -6.64
CA SER A 103 -6.16 -10.42 -7.79
C SER A 103 -5.25 -9.52 -8.63
N ARG A 104 -5.28 -8.20 -8.42
CA ARG A 104 -4.42 -7.22 -9.11
C ARG A 104 -3.12 -6.94 -8.37
N TRP A 105 -2.97 -7.42 -7.14
CA TRP A 105 -1.78 -7.19 -6.32
C TRP A 105 -0.73 -8.27 -6.58
N ALA A 106 0.54 -7.87 -6.60
CA ALA A 106 1.64 -8.81 -6.49
C ALA A 106 1.70 -9.28 -5.03
N VAL A 107 1.57 -10.59 -4.79
CA VAL A 107 1.52 -11.15 -3.44
C VAL A 107 2.77 -11.97 -3.19
N GLN A 108 3.43 -11.69 -2.07
CA GLN A 108 4.50 -12.50 -1.52
C GLN A 108 4.03 -13.10 -0.20
N LYS A 109 3.98 -14.42 -0.11
CA LYS A 109 3.71 -15.13 1.14
C LYS A 109 5.02 -15.44 1.85
N PRO A 110 5.04 -15.56 3.19
CA PRO A 110 6.26 -15.87 3.94
C PRO A 110 6.96 -17.16 3.50
N ASN A 111 6.21 -18.13 2.97
CA ASN A 111 6.73 -19.43 2.54
C ASN A 111 6.89 -19.55 1.02
N ASP A 112 6.73 -18.46 0.26
CA ASP A 112 7.01 -18.53 -1.18
C ASP A 112 8.53 -18.70 -1.37
N PRO A 113 8.98 -19.68 -2.16
CA PRO A 113 10.40 -19.86 -2.42
C PRO A 113 10.90 -18.58 -3.09
N GLN A 114 11.72 -17.81 -2.37
CA GLN A 114 12.42 -16.69 -2.94
C GLN A 114 13.42 -17.28 -3.93
N LEU A 115 13.13 -17.18 -5.22
CA LEU A 115 14.12 -17.49 -6.26
C LEU A 115 15.28 -16.52 -6.05
N VAL A 116 16.31 -17.00 -5.36
CA VAL A 116 17.60 -16.33 -5.26
C VAL A 116 18.18 -16.43 -6.67
N LEU A 117 18.12 -15.34 -7.43
CA LEU A 117 18.96 -15.22 -8.62
C LEU A 117 20.39 -15.10 -8.10
N GLU A 118 21.10 -16.23 -8.00
CA GLU A 118 22.55 -16.23 -7.92
C GLU A 118 23.08 -15.61 -9.21
N VAL A 119 23.77 -14.47 -9.06
CA VAL A 119 24.58 -13.81 -10.11
C VAL A 119 26.03 -14.16 -9.84
#